data_AF-A0AAF0R875-F1
#
_entry.id   AF-A0AAF0R875-F1
#
_cell.length_a   1.000
_cell.length_b   1.000
_cell.length_c   1.000
_cell.angle_alpha   90.00
_cell.angle_beta   90.00
_cell.angle_gamma   90.00
#
_symmetry.space_group_name_H-M   'P 1'
#
loop_
_entity.id
_entity.type
_entity.pdbx_description
1 polymer ?
#
loop_
_entity_poly.entity_id
_entity_poly.type
_entity_poly.pdbx_seq_one_letter_code
_entity_poly.pdbx_strand_id
1 'polypeptide(L)'
;MSDQRPLLSMKKTFFYNFFPSKAEEEACKINNTPYEVTRELVEIRDLYPAPRIDLQNPWQIKKKITHDEIVVGMLMIPFFEMFEYILRYWTLDVAKSLVNGCNVCVDMWDVTEENVPKKYEGGSVWFRKLPNDDFSLWCIELFNGPRLGDGDEIGLYWDPRSSSLVFKLLSQVGS
;
A
#
# COMPACT_ATOMS: atom_id res chain seq x y z
N MET A 1 0.54 30.87 -7.78
CA MET A 1 1.02 30.04 -6.65
C MET A 1 -0.19 29.23 -6.19
N SER A 2 -0.21 27.93 -6.46
CA SER A 2 -1.34 27.06 -6.09
C SER A 2 -1.34 26.85 -4.58
N ASP A 3 -2.45 27.21 -3.92
CA ASP A 3 -2.74 26.88 -2.53
C ASP A 3 -2.93 25.36 -2.38
N GLN A 4 -1.85 24.60 -2.38
CA GLN A 4 -1.87 23.22 -1.93
C GLN A 4 -1.80 23.22 -0.41
N ARG A 5 -2.98 23.23 0.24
CA ARG A 5 -3.07 22.95 1.67
C ARG A 5 -2.47 21.57 1.93
N PRO A 6 -1.54 21.41 2.88
CA PRO A 6 -1.08 20.09 3.27
C PRO A 6 -2.28 19.31 3.80
N LEU A 7 -2.52 18.14 3.22
CA LEU A 7 -3.52 17.23 3.74
C LEU A 7 -3.03 16.74 5.10
N LEU A 8 -3.75 17.13 6.16
CA LEU A 8 -3.48 16.65 7.51
C LEU A 8 -3.72 15.14 7.52
N SER A 9 -2.66 14.38 7.75
CA SER A 9 -2.70 12.92 7.80
C SER A 9 -1.91 12.42 9.00
N MET A 10 -2.39 11.38 9.66
CA MET A 10 -1.67 10.71 10.75
C MET A 10 -0.76 9.63 10.16
N LYS A 11 0.48 9.55 10.66
CA LYS A 11 1.41 8.50 10.23
C LYS A 11 1.05 7.21 10.96
N LYS A 12 1.08 6.09 10.23
CA LYS A 12 0.92 4.77 10.82
C LYS A 12 2.29 4.13 10.99
N THR A 13 2.47 3.39 12.07
CA THR A 13 3.71 2.67 12.36
C THR A 13 3.42 1.48 13.26
N PHE A 14 4.38 0.57 13.37
CA PHE A 14 4.34 -0.48 14.37
C PHE A 14 4.87 0.03 15.72
N PHE A 15 4.13 -0.28 16.78
CA PHE A 15 4.61 -0.24 18.14
C PHE A 15 4.98 -1.67 18.56
N TYR A 16 6.19 -1.87 19.07
CA TYR A 16 6.72 -3.19 19.42
C TYR A 16 6.69 -3.41 20.93
N ASN A 17 6.07 -4.50 21.35
CA ASN A 17 5.99 -4.92 22.74
C ASN A 17 7.14 -5.88 23.06
N PHE A 18 8.33 -5.33 23.26
CA PHE A 18 9.54 -6.11 23.54
C PHE A 18 9.50 -6.85 24.88
N PHE A 19 8.78 -6.28 25.85
CA PHE A 19 8.67 -6.85 27.19
C PHE A 19 7.29 -7.50 27.36
N PRO A 20 7.22 -8.78 27.77
CA PRO A 20 5.96 -9.42 28.09
C PRO A 20 5.34 -8.74 29.31
N SER A 21 4.01 -8.74 29.37
CA SER A 21 3.30 -8.52 30.62
C SER A 21 3.57 -9.68 31.59
N LYS A 22 3.33 -9.44 32.89
CA LYS A 22 3.48 -10.48 33.92
C LYS A 22 2.68 -11.76 33.59
N ALA A 23 1.47 -11.61 33.05
CA ALA A 23 0.62 -12.73 32.69
C ALA A 23 1.19 -13.54 31.52
N GLU A 24 1.74 -12.88 30.50
CA GLU A 24 2.39 -13.54 29.36
C GLU A 24 3.67 -14.24 29.78
N GLU A 25 4.48 -13.62 30.65
CA GLU A 25 5.70 -14.24 31.17
C GLU A 25 5.38 -15.52 31.96
N GLU A 26 4.36 -15.49 32.82
CA GLU A 26 3.89 -16.67 33.57
C GLU A 26 3.37 -17.76 32.63
N ALA A 27 2.61 -17.40 31.58
CA ALA A 27 2.13 -18.36 30.57
C ALA A 27 3.27 -19.01 29.77
N CYS A 28 4.27 -18.23 29.35
CA CYS A 28 5.48 -18.73 28.69
C CYS A 28 6.25 -19.72 29.57
N LYS A 29 6.36 -19.43 30.89
CA LYS A 29 6.99 -20.34 31.86
C LYS A 29 6.22 -21.66 32.01
N ILE A 30 4.88 -21.60 32.09
CA ILE A 30 4.02 -22.79 32.20
C ILE A 30 4.16 -23.68 30.95
N ASN A 31 4.17 -23.07 29.76
CA ASN A 31 4.23 -23.78 28.49
C ASN A 31 5.66 -24.16 28.07
N ASN A 32 6.68 -23.70 28.80
CA ASN A 32 8.10 -23.83 28.47
C ASN A 32 8.43 -23.33 27.04
N THR A 33 7.80 -22.23 26.63
CA THR A 33 7.97 -21.59 25.32
C THR A 33 8.66 -20.23 25.45
N PRO A 34 9.55 -19.85 24.51
CA PRO A 34 10.10 -18.50 24.48
C PRO A 34 9.01 -17.45 24.25
N TYR A 35 9.22 -16.23 24.75
CA TYR A 35 8.33 -15.10 24.45
C TYR A 35 8.53 -14.63 23.01
N GLU A 36 7.42 -14.48 22.29
CA GLU A 36 7.40 -13.90 20.94
C GLU A 36 7.07 -12.41 21.03
N VAL A 37 7.94 -11.56 20.47
CA VAL A 37 7.71 -10.12 20.44
C VAL A 37 6.48 -9.82 19.60
N THR A 38 5.46 -9.24 20.24
CA THR A 38 4.26 -8.78 19.57
C THR A 38 4.43 -7.34 19.09
N ARG A 39 3.65 -6.95 18.09
CA ARG A 39 3.56 -5.57 17.62
C ARG A 39 2.15 -5.22 17.22
N GLU A 40 1.81 -3.95 17.33
CA GLU A 40 0.50 -3.42 16.95
C GLU A 40 0.64 -2.19 16.04
N LEU A 41 -0.34 -1.99 15.17
CA LEU A 41 -0.40 -0.81 14.33
C LEU A 41 -0.99 0.36 15.12
N VAL A 42 -0.24 1.45 15.21
CA VAL A 42 -0.63 2.68 15.91
C VAL A 42 -0.62 3.88 14.96
N GLU A 43 -1.40 4.90 15.31
CA GLU A 43 -1.34 6.21 14.66
C GLU A 43 -0.57 7.21 15.52
N ILE A 44 0.38 7.90 14.89
CA ILE A 44 1.20 8.91 15.54
C ILE A 44 1.06 10.24 14.81
N ARG A 45 1.27 11.32 15.55
CA ARG A 45 1.52 12.62 14.95
C ARG A 45 2.92 12.57 14.35
N ASP A 46 2.99 12.84 13.05
CA ASP A 46 4.28 12.90 12.38
C ASP A 46 5.02 14.18 12.77
N LEU A 47 6.32 14.05 13.01
CA LEU A 47 7.20 15.21 13.22
C LEU A 47 7.49 15.92 11.89
N TYR A 48 7.42 15.18 10.78
CA TYR A 48 7.64 15.68 9.44
C TYR A 48 6.30 15.95 8.74
N PRO A 49 6.25 16.93 7.82
CA PRO A 49 5.05 17.19 7.06
C PRO A 49 4.70 15.97 6.18
N ALA A 50 3.40 15.72 6.02
CA ALA A 50 2.91 14.67 5.14
C ALA A 50 3.47 14.84 3.70
N PRO A 51 3.77 13.73 2.98
CA PRO A 51 4.19 13.79 1.60
C PRO A 51 3.22 14.61 0.76
N ARG A 52 3.73 15.65 0.08
CA ARG A 52 2.91 16.47 -0.81
C ARG A 52 2.69 15.72 -2.11
N ILE A 53 1.45 15.73 -2.60
CA ILE A 53 1.12 15.23 -3.93
C ILE A 53 1.36 16.38 -4.92
N ASP A 54 2.45 16.29 -5.68
CA ASP A 54 2.68 17.18 -6.81
C ASP A 54 1.70 16.81 -7.92
N LEU A 55 0.83 17.74 -8.32
CA LEU A 55 -0.15 17.47 -9.38
C LEU A 55 0.50 17.31 -10.75
N GLN A 56 1.73 17.80 -10.95
CA GLN A 56 2.48 17.63 -12.19
C GLN A 56 3.18 16.26 -12.25
N ASN A 57 3.54 15.69 -11.10
CA ASN A 57 4.17 14.38 -10.99
C ASN A 57 3.69 13.67 -9.72
N PRO A 58 2.44 13.15 -9.71
CA PRO A 58 1.81 12.63 -8.50
C PRO A 58 2.32 11.25 -8.10
N TRP A 59 3.09 10.59 -8.96
CA TRP A 59 3.58 9.21 -8.83
C TRP A 59 4.59 9.07 -7.69
N GLN A 60 4.09 8.90 -6.47
CA GLN A 60 4.90 8.69 -5.26
C GLN A 60 5.55 7.30 -5.24
N ILE A 61 4.90 6.33 -5.89
CA ILE A 61 5.41 4.99 -6.09
C ILE A 61 5.71 4.85 -7.58
N LYS A 62 6.97 4.66 -7.92
CA LYS A 62 7.42 4.38 -9.29
C LYS A 62 8.23 3.11 -9.29
N LYS A 63 7.86 2.17 -10.16
CA LYS A 63 8.48 0.86 -10.17
C LYS A 63 8.42 0.25 -11.56
N LYS A 64 9.45 -0.54 -11.88
CA LYS A 64 9.43 -1.45 -13.02
C LYS A 64 8.75 -2.75 -12.64
N ILE A 65 7.79 -3.16 -13.47
CA ILE A 65 7.13 -4.44 -13.34
C ILE A 65 8.14 -5.53 -13.67
N THR A 66 8.16 -6.59 -12.86
CA THR A 66 9.00 -7.77 -13.12
C THR A 66 8.19 -8.88 -13.80
N HIS A 67 8.89 -9.76 -14.51
CA HIS A 67 8.29 -10.97 -15.08
C HIS A 67 7.45 -11.77 -14.07
N ASP A 68 7.96 -11.96 -12.85
CA ASP A 68 7.25 -12.72 -11.80
C ASP A 68 5.92 -12.05 -11.40
N GLU A 69 5.89 -10.72 -11.33
CA GLU A 69 4.67 -9.95 -11.02
C GLU A 69 3.61 -10.11 -12.10
N ILE A 70 4.03 -10.20 -13.37
CA ILE A 70 3.14 -10.45 -14.51
C ILE A 70 2.58 -11.87 -14.44
N VAL A 71 3.46 -12.86 -14.25
CA VAL A 71 3.06 -14.28 -14.22
C VAL A 71 2.11 -14.57 -13.06
N VAL A 72 2.36 -13.98 -11.88
CA VAL A 72 1.49 -14.15 -10.71
C VAL A 72 0.24 -13.28 -10.80
N GLY A 73 0.29 -12.16 -11.52
CA GLY A 73 -0.81 -11.20 -11.63
C GLY A 73 -0.98 -10.33 -10.38
N MET A 74 0.12 -10.01 -9.71
CA MET A 74 0.14 -9.15 -8.52
C MET A 74 1.33 -8.19 -8.56
N LEU A 75 1.12 -6.97 -8.08
CA LEU A 75 2.19 -5.99 -7.91
C LEU A 75 2.67 -5.98 -6.46
N MET A 76 3.96 -6.14 -6.24
CA MET A 76 4.58 -6.01 -4.93
C MET A 76 4.78 -4.54 -4.57
N ILE A 77 4.24 -4.13 -3.43
CA ILE A 77 4.44 -2.82 -2.81
C ILE A 77 5.27 -2.99 -1.55
N PRO A 78 6.49 -2.44 -1.50
CA PRO A 78 7.34 -2.48 -0.31
C PRO A 78 6.65 -1.89 0.92
N PHE A 79 6.99 -2.42 2.09
CA PHE A 79 6.49 -1.95 3.38
C PHE A 79 6.51 -0.41 3.52
N PHE A 80 7.64 0.22 3.19
CA PHE A 80 7.81 1.66 3.31
C PHE A 80 6.80 2.45 2.47
N GLU A 81 6.66 2.08 1.19
CA GLU A 81 5.77 2.77 0.26
C GLU A 81 4.31 2.63 0.69
N MET A 82 3.91 1.42 1.14
CA MET A 82 2.56 1.17 1.62
C MET A 82 2.24 2.03 2.86
N PHE A 83 3.15 2.10 3.82
CA PHE A 83 2.94 2.87 5.06
C PHE A 83 2.95 4.38 4.81
N GLU A 84 3.89 4.85 4.00
CA GLU A 84 4.15 6.28 3.84
C GLU A 84 3.16 6.94 2.88
N TYR A 85 2.81 6.26 1.78
CA TYR A 85 2.05 6.85 0.67
C TYR A 85 0.60 6.36 0.57
N ILE A 86 0.24 5.23 1.16
CA ILE A 86 -1.12 4.68 1.07
C ILE A 86 -1.80 4.69 2.45
N LEU A 87 -1.30 3.91 3.40
CA LEU A 87 -1.93 3.74 4.71
C LEU A 87 -2.03 5.05 5.49
N ARG A 88 -1.08 5.98 5.31
CA ARG A 88 -1.15 7.33 5.89
C ARG A 88 -2.53 7.99 5.73
N TYR A 89 -3.22 7.74 4.63
CA TYR A 89 -4.53 8.33 4.33
C TYR A 89 -5.73 7.45 4.68
N TRP A 90 -5.50 6.19 5.08
CA TRP A 90 -6.57 5.29 5.49
C TRP A 90 -6.97 5.54 6.94
N THR A 91 -8.15 5.06 7.34
CA THR A 91 -8.49 5.00 8.77
C THR A 91 -7.67 3.90 9.46
N LEU A 92 -7.44 4.05 10.77
CA LEU A 92 -6.70 3.07 11.55
C LEU A 92 -7.29 1.65 11.46
N ASP A 93 -8.61 1.52 11.51
CA ASP A 93 -9.28 0.22 11.52
C ASP A 93 -9.11 -0.53 10.18
N VAL A 94 -9.22 0.17 9.06
CA VAL A 94 -9.01 -0.43 7.73
C VAL A 94 -7.55 -0.85 7.57
N ALA A 95 -6.61 -0.01 8.01
CA ALA A 95 -5.19 -0.35 7.99
C ALA A 95 -4.85 -1.55 8.90
N LYS A 96 -5.45 -1.62 10.10
CA LYS A 96 -5.33 -2.77 11.01
C LYS A 96 -5.85 -4.05 10.37
N SER A 97 -7.00 -3.99 9.70
CA SER A 97 -7.56 -5.14 8.98
C SER A 97 -6.57 -5.70 7.97
N LEU A 98 -5.99 -4.84 7.13
CA LEU A 98 -4.97 -5.24 6.16
C LEU A 98 -3.73 -5.85 6.83
N VAL A 99 -3.22 -5.19 7.87
CA VAL A 99 -2.01 -5.61 8.59
C VAL A 99 -2.19 -6.94 9.32
N ASN A 100 -3.42 -7.25 9.73
CA ASN A 100 -3.81 -8.52 10.34
C ASN A 100 -4.08 -9.63 9.30
N GLY A 101 -3.83 -9.36 8.01
CA GLY A 101 -3.88 -10.35 6.94
C GLY A 101 -5.20 -10.42 6.19
N CYS A 102 -6.18 -9.55 6.49
CA CYS A 102 -7.40 -9.45 5.69
C CYS A 102 -7.09 -8.81 4.33
N ASN A 103 -7.81 -9.25 3.30
CA ASN A 103 -7.80 -8.54 2.02
C ASN A 103 -8.64 -7.26 2.15
N VAL A 104 -8.12 -6.14 1.65
CA VAL A 104 -8.85 -4.87 1.65
C VAL A 104 -9.06 -4.41 0.21
N CYS A 105 -10.33 -4.38 -0.21
CA CYS A 105 -10.72 -3.89 -1.52
C CYS A 105 -10.62 -2.37 -1.60
N VAL A 106 -10.19 -1.87 -2.75
CA VAL A 106 -10.11 -0.44 -3.06
C VAL A 106 -10.62 -0.18 -4.46
N ASP A 107 -11.03 1.05 -4.73
CA ASP A 107 -11.23 1.52 -6.09
C ASP A 107 -9.90 1.96 -6.70
N MET A 108 -9.71 1.71 -8.00
CA MET A 108 -8.53 2.15 -8.73
C MET A 108 -8.91 2.85 -10.03
N TRP A 109 -8.26 3.96 -10.32
CA TRP A 109 -8.34 4.66 -11.59
C TRP A 109 -7.08 4.39 -12.41
N ASP A 110 -7.23 3.84 -13.60
CA ASP A 110 -6.17 3.77 -14.61
C ASP A 110 -6.30 4.95 -15.57
N VAL A 111 -5.30 5.82 -15.50
CA VAL A 111 -5.18 7.06 -16.29
C VAL A 111 -4.06 6.96 -17.32
N THR A 112 -3.70 5.74 -17.73
CA THR A 112 -2.75 5.48 -18.81
C THR A 112 -3.19 6.14 -20.11
N GLU A 113 -4.47 5.98 -20.47
CA GLU A 113 -5.06 6.73 -21.57
C GLU A 113 -5.55 8.09 -21.08
N GLU A 114 -4.88 9.16 -21.53
CA GLU A 114 -5.12 10.52 -21.01
C GLU A 114 -6.56 11.01 -21.23
N ASN A 115 -7.24 10.48 -22.24
CA ASN A 115 -8.58 10.92 -22.62
C ASN A 115 -9.72 10.05 -22.07
N VAL A 116 -9.43 8.83 -21.60
CA VAL A 116 -10.46 7.88 -21.12
C VAL A 116 -9.95 7.12 -19.90
N PRO A 117 -10.08 7.70 -18.69
CA PRO A 117 -9.78 6.99 -17.46
C PRO A 117 -10.64 5.74 -17.31
N LYS A 118 -10.01 4.59 -17.06
CA LYS A 118 -10.73 3.34 -16.73
C LYS A 118 -10.81 3.20 -15.21
N LYS A 119 -12.01 2.99 -14.67
CA LYS A 119 -12.20 2.69 -13.26
C LYS A 119 -12.30 1.18 -13.04
N TYR A 120 -11.54 0.67 -12.08
CA TYR A 120 -11.69 -0.67 -11.53
C TYR A 120 -12.35 -0.54 -10.15
N GLU A 121 -13.54 -1.09 -10.01
CA GLU A 121 -14.35 -1.03 -8.79
C GLU A 121 -14.97 -2.39 -8.47
N GLY A 122 -15.77 -2.46 -7.41
CA GLY A 122 -16.52 -3.68 -7.06
C GLY A 122 -15.67 -4.82 -6.50
N GLY A 123 -14.51 -4.50 -5.91
CA GLY A 123 -13.62 -5.51 -5.32
C GLY A 123 -12.71 -6.21 -6.33
N SER A 124 -12.63 -5.70 -7.56
CA SER A 124 -11.65 -6.14 -8.58
C SER A 124 -10.21 -5.80 -8.21
N VAL A 125 -10.01 -4.86 -7.29
CA VAL A 125 -8.70 -4.42 -6.79
C VAL A 125 -8.65 -4.58 -5.28
N TRP A 126 -7.62 -5.26 -4.77
CA TRP A 126 -7.42 -5.41 -3.33
C TRP A 126 -5.95 -5.46 -2.95
N PHE A 127 -5.68 -4.99 -1.74
CA PHE A 127 -4.41 -5.15 -1.07
C PHE A 127 -4.40 -6.39 -0.18
N ARG A 128 -3.24 -7.02 -0.07
CA ARG A 128 -2.97 -8.10 0.87
C ARG A 128 -1.57 -8.01 1.44
N LYS A 129 -1.43 -8.15 2.75
CA LYS A 129 -0.13 -8.27 3.42
C LYS A 129 0.50 -9.63 3.15
N LEU A 130 1.80 -9.63 2.90
CA LEU A 130 2.62 -10.81 2.67
C LEU A 130 3.41 -11.22 3.92
N PRO A 131 3.93 -12.47 3.99
CA PRO A 131 4.66 -12.95 5.15
C PRO A 131 5.94 -12.17 5.49
N ASN A 132 6.53 -11.50 4.50
CA ASN A 132 7.73 -10.67 4.66
C ASN A 132 7.44 -9.20 5.02
N ASP A 133 6.19 -8.88 5.42
CA ASP A 133 5.69 -7.54 5.70
C ASP A 133 5.55 -6.58 4.52
N ASP A 134 5.91 -7.00 3.31
CA ASP A 134 5.51 -6.29 2.11
C ASP A 134 4.04 -6.54 1.78
N PHE A 135 3.54 -5.82 0.79
CA PHE A 135 2.16 -5.86 0.38
C PHE A 135 2.06 -6.26 -1.08
N SER A 136 0.94 -6.86 -1.43
CA SER A 136 0.59 -7.16 -2.82
C SER A 136 -0.68 -6.42 -3.19
N LEU A 137 -0.67 -5.78 -4.35
CA LEU A 137 -1.83 -5.23 -5.01
C LEU A 137 -2.26 -6.20 -6.10
N TRP A 138 -3.50 -6.65 -6.01
CA TRP A 138 -4.10 -7.55 -6.98
C TRP A 138 -5.08 -6.78 -7.83
N CYS A 139 -4.98 -6.94 -9.16
CA CYS A 139 -5.98 -6.44 -10.11
C CYS A 139 -5.98 -7.34 -11.34
N ILE A 140 -6.88 -8.33 -11.35
CA ILE A 140 -6.93 -9.35 -12.40
C ILE A 140 -7.09 -8.71 -13.79
N GLU A 141 -7.96 -7.72 -13.92
CA GLU A 141 -8.21 -7.06 -15.21
C GLU A 141 -7.01 -6.28 -15.74
N LEU A 142 -6.20 -5.70 -14.85
CA LEU A 142 -5.02 -4.94 -15.24
C LEU A 142 -3.94 -5.87 -15.81
N PHE A 143 -3.68 -7.00 -15.12
CA PHE A 143 -2.64 -7.95 -15.52
C PHE A 143 -3.04 -8.89 -16.67
N ASN A 144 -4.32 -9.19 -16.83
CA ASN A 144 -4.81 -9.97 -17.98
C ASN A 144 -4.98 -9.12 -19.25
N GLY A 145 -4.82 -7.79 -19.15
CA GLY A 145 -4.85 -6.89 -20.29
C GLY A 145 -3.54 -6.97 -21.11
N PRO A 146 -3.58 -6.74 -22.43
CA PRO A 146 -2.40 -6.82 -23.31
C PRO A 146 -1.37 -5.70 -23.12
N ARG A 147 -1.41 -4.95 -22.01
CA ARG A 147 -0.75 -3.65 -21.87
C ARG A 147 0.50 -3.62 -21.02
N LEU A 148 0.68 -4.59 -20.13
CA LEU A 148 1.82 -4.62 -19.21
C LEU A 148 2.81 -5.70 -19.64
N GLY A 149 4.02 -5.26 -19.95
CA GLY A 149 5.17 -6.09 -20.29
C GLY A 149 6.23 -6.09 -19.20
N ASP A 150 7.14 -7.06 -19.29
CA ASP A 150 8.28 -7.16 -18.38
C ASP A 150 9.21 -5.96 -18.58
N GLY A 151 9.54 -5.29 -17.47
CA GLY A 151 10.38 -4.10 -17.44
C GLY A 151 9.65 -2.77 -17.65
N ASP A 152 8.35 -2.78 -17.93
CA ASP A 152 7.53 -1.57 -18.03
C ASP A 152 7.53 -0.79 -16.72
N GLU A 153 7.60 0.55 -16.80
CA GLU A 153 7.56 1.41 -15.63
C GLU A 153 6.15 1.91 -15.37
N ILE A 154 5.66 1.72 -14.15
CA ILE A 154 4.37 2.21 -13.70
C ILE A 154 4.51 3.25 -12.60
N GLY A 155 3.49 4.10 -12.53
CA GLY A 155 3.29 5.09 -11.48
C GLY A 155 2.03 4.75 -10.69
N LEU A 156 2.15 4.80 -9.37
CA LEU A 156 1.06 4.67 -8.43
C LEU A 156 1.05 5.85 -7.46
N TYR A 157 -0.13 6.28 -7.08
CA TYR A 157 -0.33 7.13 -5.91
C TYR A 157 -1.73 6.94 -5.34
N TRP A 158 -1.89 7.18 -4.04
CA TRP A 158 -3.19 7.23 -3.41
C TRP A 158 -3.77 8.64 -3.53
N ASP A 159 -4.97 8.79 -4.09
CA ASP A 159 -5.68 10.08 -4.08
C ASP A 159 -6.59 10.16 -2.85
N PRO A 160 -6.22 10.90 -1.80
CA PRO A 160 -7.01 11.03 -0.59
C PRO A 160 -8.36 11.73 -0.82
N ARG A 161 -8.53 12.50 -1.90
CA ARG A 161 -9.78 13.22 -2.19
C ARG A 161 -10.87 12.28 -2.69
N SER A 162 -10.49 11.28 -3.47
CA SER A 162 -11.38 10.25 -4.01
C SER A 162 -11.29 8.92 -3.25
N SER A 163 -10.39 8.81 -2.26
CA SER A 163 -10.10 7.58 -1.51
C SER A 163 -9.89 6.38 -2.45
N SER A 164 -9.16 6.63 -3.54
CA SER A 164 -8.92 5.67 -4.61
C SER A 164 -7.44 5.61 -4.95
N LEU A 165 -6.98 4.45 -5.39
CA LEU A 165 -5.65 4.29 -5.97
C LEU A 165 -5.66 4.83 -7.41
N VAL A 166 -4.59 5.48 -7.84
CA VAL A 166 -4.44 5.94 -9.23
C VAL A 166 -3.21 5.28 -9.84
N PHE A 167 -3.39 4.72 -11.02
CA PHE A 167 -2.41 3.97 -11.79
C PHE A 167 -2.16 4.63 -13.14
N LYS A 168 -0.90 4.65 -13.57
CA LYS A 168 -0.51 5.03 -14.93
C LYS A 168 0.69 4.20 -15.38
N LEU A 169 0.65 3.68 -16.60
CA LEU A 169 1.83 3.20 -17.29
C LEU A 169 2.67 4.41 -17.75
N LEU A 170 3.90 4.53 -17.24
CA LEU A 170 4.79 5.68 -17.46
C LEU A 170 5.71 5.48 -18.65
N SER A 171 6.25 4.27 -18.82
CA SER A 171 7.07 3.90 -19.97
C SER A 171 6.93 2.42 -20.31
N GLN A 172 7.01 2.10 -21.60
CA GLN A 172 6.99 0.73 -22.10
C GLN A 172 8.39 0.33 -22.57
N VAL A 173 8.77 -0.92 -22.29
CA VAL A 173 10.01 -1.48 -22.87
C VAL A 173 9.76 -1.79 -24.34
N GLY A 174 10.33 -0.97 -25.23
CA GLY A 174 10.27 -1.15 -26.68
C GLY A 174 9.48 -0.11 -27.46
N SER A 175 9.02 0.98 -26.82
CA SER A 175 8.44 2.16 -27.47
C SER A 175 9.50 3.18 -27.90
#